data_AF-A0A381L899-F1
#
_entry.id   AF-A0A381L899-F1
#
_cell.length_a   1.000
_cell.length_b   1.000
_cell.length_c   1.000
_cell.angle_alpha   90.00
_cell.angle_beta   90.00
_cell.angle_gamma   90.00
#
_symmetry.space_group_name_H-M   'P 1'
#
loop_
_entity.id
_entity.type
_entity.pdbx_description
1 polymer ?
#
loop_
_entity_poly.entity_id
_entity_poly.type
_entity_poly.pdbx_seq_one_letter_code
_entity_poly.pdbx_strand_id
1 'polypeptide(L)' 'MRVIEVIIDGFKSYAVRTVISGWDESFNSITGLNGSGKSNILDAICFVLGITNMATVRAQNLQ' A
#
# COMPACT_ATOMS: atom_id res chain seq x y z
N MET A 1 16.72 -3.40 10.31
CA MET A 1 15.82 -3.98 9.30
C MET A 1 15.04 -2.83 8.68
N ARG A 2 15.08 -2.66 7.36
CA ARG A 2 14.38 -1.58 6.66
C ARG A 2 13.75 -2.10 5.36
N VAL A 3 12.76 -1.39 4.85
CA VAL A 3 12.18 -1.66 3.53
C VAL A 3 13.16 -1.20 2.46
N ILE A 4 13.47 -2.07 1.50
CA ILE A 4 14.30 -1.75 0.34
C ILE A 4 13.44 -1.50 -0.91
N GLU A 5 12.32 -2.22 -1.01
CA GLU A 5 11.43 -2.19 -2.15
C GLU A 5 10.03 -2.65 -1.72
N VAL A 6 9.00 -2.06 -2.33
CA VAL A 6 7.61 -2.52 -2.24
C VAL A 6 7.13 -2.79 -3.66
N ILE A 7 6.67 -4.01 -3.91
CA ILE A 7 6.10 -4.41 -5.20
C ILE A 7 4.60 -4.67 -5.01
N ILE A 8 3.78 -3.97 -5.78
CA ILE A 8 2.32 -4.10 -5.76
C ILE A 8 1.85 -4.52 -7.14
N ASP A 9 1.08 -5.60 -7.24
CA ASP A 9 0.60 -6.15 -8.51
C ASP A 9 -0.85 -6.65 -8.33
N GLY A 10 -1.76 -6.16 -9.16
CA GLY A 10 -3.18 -6.53 -9.10
C GLY A 10 -3.94 -6.09 -7.84
N PHE A 11 -3.56 -4.99 -7.17
CA PHE A 11 -4.18 -4.55 -5.92
C PHE A 11 -4.85 -3.17 -6.02
N LYS A 12 -6.19 -3.13 -5.90
CA LYS A 12 -7.02 -1.92 -5.99
C LYS A 12 -6.67 -1.08 -7.24
N SER A 13 -6.18 0.15 -7.05
CA SER A 13 -5.78 1.04 -8.16
C SER A 13 -4.45 0.65 -8.81
N TYR A 14 -3.66 -0.24 -8.20
CA TYR A 14 -2.41 -0.78 -8.74
C TYR A 14 -2.71 -2.05 -9.55
N ALA A 15 -3.42 -1.89 -10.67
CA ALA A 15 -3.83 -3.01 -11.53
C ALA A 15 -2.66 -3.67 -12.30
N VAL A 16 -1.56 -2.93 -12.47
CA VAL A 16 -0.32 -3.41 -13.09
C VAL A 16 0.80 -3.41 -12.08
N ARG A 17 1.78 -4.31 -12.28
CA ARG A 17 2.98 -4.40 -11.46
C ARG A 17 3.66 -3.04 -11.32
N THR A 18 3.67 -2.55 -10.09
CA THR A 18 4.27 -1.28 -9.70
C THR A 18 5.37 -1.55 -8.70
N VAL A 19 6.57 -1.05 -8.99
CA VAL A 19 7.75 -1.20 -8.13
C VAL A 19 8.05 0.16 -7.49
N ILE A 20 8.04 0.20 -6.16
CA ILE A 20 8.37 1.37 -5.35
C ILE A 20 9.71 1.10 -4.67
N SER A 21 10.77 1.65 -5.25
CA SER A 21 12.15 1.53 -4.80
C SER A 21 12.68 2.89 -4.31
N GLY A 22 13.92 2.90 -3.80
CA GLY A 22 14.59 4.16 -3.41
C GLY A 22 14.12 4.73 -2.08
N TRP A 23 13.78 3.86 -1.13
CA TRP A 23 13.40 4.25 0.22
C TRP A 23 14.60 4.87 0.96
N ASP A 24 14.37 6.05 1.52
CA ASP A 24 15.32 6.71 2.42
C ASP A 24 15.43 5.92 3.73
N GLU A 25 16.61 5.94 4.35
CA GLU A 25 16.86 5.19 5.59
C GLU A 25 16.17 5.79 6.82
N SER A 26 15.83 7.08 6.78
CA SER A 26 15.32 7.85 7.90
C SER A 26 13.84 8.21 7.76
N PHE A 27 13.42 8.76 6.61
CA PHE A 27 12.07 9.28 6.44
C PHE A 27 11.58 9.19 5.01
N ASN A 28 10.37 8.66 4.85
CA ASN A 28 9.71 8.55 3.55
C ASN A 28 8.31 9.16 3.64
N SER A 29 7.85 9.76 2.53
CA SER A 29 6.50 10.31 2.43
C SER A 29 5.81 9.83 1.17
N ILE A 30 4.51 9.55 1.28
CA ILE A 30 3.66 9.16 0.14
C ILE A 30 2.75 10.35 -0.17
N THR A 31 2.95 10.97 -1.33
CA THR A 31 2.24 12.18 -1.76
C THR A 31 1.62 12.00 -3.15
N GLY A 32 0.75 12.93 -3.57
CA GLY A 32 0.11 12.91 -4.89
C GLY A 32 -1.31 13.47 -4.91
N LEU A 33 -1.89 13.61 -6.10
CA LEU A 33 -3.24 14.15 -6.32
C LEU A 33 -4.32 13.27 -5.68
N ASN A 34 -5.48 13.85 -5.38
CA ASN A 34 -6.63 13.09 -4.89
C ASN A 34 -7.08 12.06 -5.93
N GLY A 35 -7.35 10.83 -5.49
CA GLY A 35 -7.69 9.71 -6.37
C GLY A 35 -6.52 8.96 -7.01
N SER A 36 -5.26 9.39 -6.82
CA SER A 36 -4.07 8.74 -7.42
C SER A 36 -3.65 7.40 -6.80
N GLY A 37 -4.39 6.86 -5.83
CA GLY A 37 -4.07 5.57 -5.22
C GLY A 37 -3.12 5.59 -4.02
N LYS A 38 -2.70 6.77 -3.53
CA LYS A 38 -1.79 6.95 -2.38
C LYS A 38 -2.09 6.02 -1.18
N SER A 39 -3.34 6.02 -0.72
CA SER A 39 -3.78 5.23 0.44
C SER A 39 -3.76 3.74 0.16
N ASN A 40 -3.84 3.32 -1.11
CA ASN A 40 -3.81 1.91 -1.48
C ASN A 40 -2.42 1.28 -1.30
N ILE A 41 -1.34 2.08 -1.27
CA ILE A 41 0.00 1.58 -0.90
C ILE A 41 -0.02 1.10 0.55
N LEU A 42 -0.54 1.94 1.45
CA LEU A 42 -0.65 1.58 2.87
C LEU A 42 -1.64 0.43 3.07
N ASP A 43 -2.77 0.42 2.34
CA ASP A 43 -3.71 -0.69 2.40
C ASP A 43 -3.08 -2.03 1.97
N ALA A 44 -2.21 -2.03 0.95
CA ALA A 44 -1.50 -3.24 0.52
C ALA A 44 -0.56 -3.78 1.60
N ILE A 45 0.18 -2.87 2.25
CA ILE A 45 1.09 -3.22 3.36
C ILE A 45 0.29 -3.77 4.54
N CYS A 46 -0.78 -3.08 4.94
CA CYS A 46 -1.66 -3.51 6.04
C CYS A 46 -2.32 -4.86 5.77
N PHE A 47 -2.72 -5.12 4.51
CA PHE A 47 -3.28 -6.39 4.08
C PHE A 47 -2.31 -7.56 4.30
N VAL A 48 -1.04 -7.41 3.88
CA VAL A 48 -0.02 -8.46 4.04
C VAL A 48 0.42 -8.62 5.50
N LEU A 49 0.47 -7.53 6.27
CA LEU A 49 0.81 -7.59 7.70
C LEU A 49 -0.33 -8.17 8.57
N GLY A 50 -1.47 -8.53 7.98
CA GLY A 50 -2.54 -9.22 8.67
C GLY A 50 -3.24 -8.36 9.73
N ILE A 51 -3.28 -7.04 9.54
CA ILE A 51 -4.09 -6.17 10.41
C ILE A 51 -5.57 -6.52 10.17
N THR A 52 -6.08 -7.39 11.04
CA THR A 52 -7.42 -8.00 11.05
C THR A 52 -8.51 -7.09 11.61
N ASN A 53 -8.19 -5.85 11.96
CA ASN A 53 -9.24 -4.90 12.29
C ASN A 53 -9.95 -4.47 11.00
N MET A 54 -10.95 -5.26 10.61
CA MET A 54 -11.82 -5.07 9.44
C MET A 54 -12.54 -3.71 9.43
N ALA A 55 -12.53 -2.96 10.54
CA ALA A 55 -12.98 -1.57 10.58
C ALA A 55 -12.00 -0.58 9.90
N THR A 56 -10.70 -0.92 9.84
CA THR A 56 -9.65 -0.08 9.25
C THR A 56 -9.43 -0.40 7.77
N VAL A 57 -9.59 -1.66 7.38
CA VAL A 57 -9.55 -2.06 5.98
C VAL A 57 -10.84 -1.62 5.31
N ARG A 58 -10.76 -0.72 4.32
CA ARG A 58 -11.91 -0.26 3.51
C ARG A 58 -12.37 -1.37 2.53
N ALA A 59 -12.77 -2.51 3.06
CA ALA A 59 -13.38 -3.62 2.33
C ALA A 59 -14.65 -4.02 3.09
N GLN A 60 -15.79 -3.48 2.69
CA GLN A 60 -17.07 -3.77 3.35
C GLN A 60 -17.60 -5.17 3.06
N ASN A 61 -17.07 -5.86 2.04
CA ASN A 61 -17.49 -7.20 1.65
C ASN A 61 -16.28 -8.01 1.17
N LEU A 62 -15.63 -8.71 2.11
CA LEU A 62 -14.86 -9.91 1.78
C LEU A 62 -15.86 -11.06 1.88
N GLN A 63 -16.49 -11.40 0.75
CA GLN A 63 -17.27 -12.64 0.62
C GLN A 63 -16.32 -13.84 0.51
#